data_AF-A0A1H6GU15-F1
#
_entry.id   AF-A0A1H6GU15-F1
#
_cell.length_a   1.000
_cell.length_b   1.000
_cell.length_c   1.000
_cell.angle_alpha   90.00
_cell.angle_beta   90.00
_cell.angle_gamma   90.00
#
_symmetry.space_group_name_H-M   'P 1'
#
loop_
_entity.id
_entity.type
_entity.pdbx_description
1 polymer ?
#
loop_
_entity_poly.entity_id
_entity_poly.type
_entity_poly.pdbx_seq_one_letter_code
_entity_poly.pdbx_strand_id
1 'polypeptide(L)'
;MIRSVVINDDHMHPHEITVPANTPFHLTAAAIGPTATSISSPQIGLPSLDVPATWVTTISPRGTSLPGDLRKARTDVGPLEAGIYQITCDCGGRNQTIKLIVE
;
A
#
# COMPACT_ATOMS: atom_id res chain seq x y z
N MET A 1 -9.11 9.84 -9.43
CA MET A 1 -9.78 8.94 -8.45
C MET A 1 -8.75 8.47 -7.42
N ILE A 2 -9.11 8.25 -6.15
CA ILE A 2 -8.18 7.76 -5.12
C ILE A 2 -8.63 6.37 -4.66
N ARG A 3 -7.71 5.41 -4.66
CA ARG A 3 -7.86 4.09 -4.06
C ARG A 3 -6.84 3.90 -2.96
N SER A 4 -7.24 3.22 -1.89
CA SER A 4 -6.41 3.04 -0.70
C SER A 4 -6.28 1.57 -0.33
N VAL A 5 -5.08 1.19 0.06
CA VAL A 5 -4.73 -0.07 0.70
C VAL A 5 -4.22 0.24 2.09
N VAL A 6 -4.72 -0.49 3.08
CA VAL A 6 -4.25 -0.46 4.46
C VAL A 6 -3.65 -1.83 4.78
N ILE A 7 -2.41 -1.82 5.24
CA ILE A 7 -1.67 -2.96 5.74
C ILE A 7 -1.63 -2.81 7.25
N ASN A 8 -2.29 -3.71 7.98
CA ASN A 8 -2.35 -3.69 9.43
C ASN A 8 -1.85 -5.03 9.97
N ASP A 9 -0.76 -5.03 10.73
CA ASP A 9 -0.17 -6.24 11.34
C ASP A 9 -0.06 -7.42 10.36
N ASP A 10 0.54 -7.17 9.19
CA ASP A 10 0.66 -8.16 8.10
C ASP A 10 -0.71 -8.66 7.57
N HIS A 11 -1.76 -7.85 7.61
CA HIS A 11 -3.02 -8.10 6.91
C HIS A 11 -3.35 -6.93 5.98
N MET A 12 -3.64 -7.23 4.71
CA MET A 12 -4.01 -6.21 3.73
C MET A 12 -5.51 -6.07 3.54
N HIS A 13 -6.00 -4.83 3.58
CA HIS A 13 -7.39 -4.48 3.30
C HIS A 13 -7.49 -3.25 2.37
N PRO A 14 -8.40 -3.26 1.39
CA PRO A 14 -9.21 -4.40 0.94
C PRO A 14 -8.36 -5.43 0.18
N HIS A 15 -8.84 -6.67 0.07
CA HIS A 15 -8.20 -7.71 -0.75
C HIS A 15 -8.46 -7.53 -2.25
N GLU A 16 -9.40 -6.67 -2.61
CA GLU A 16 -9.75 -6.34 -4.00
C GLU A 16 -10.03 -4.83 -4.14
N ILE A 17 -9.58 -4.24 -5.24
CA ILE A 17 -9.77 -2.83 -5.58
C ILE A 17 -10.34 -2.76 -6.99
N THR A 18 -11.46 -2.08 -7.20
CA THR A 18 -12.01 -1.84 -8.53
C THR A 18 -11.68 -0.43 -9.01
N VAL A 19 -11.24 -0.22 -10.24
CA VAL A 19 -11.01 1.12 -10.83
C VAL A 19 -11.58 1.18 -12.25
N PRO A 20 -12.02 2.37 -12.71
CA PRO A 20 -12.47 2.52 -14.08
C PRO A 20 -11.32 2.37 -15.08
N ALA A 21 -11.57 1.67 -16.18
CA ALA A 21 -10.65 1.53 -17.30
C ALA A 21 -10.29 2.89 -17.91
N ASN A 22 -9.09 2.96 -18.48
CA ASN A 22 -8.56 4.14 -19.16
C ASN A 22 -8.54 5.42 -18.31
N THR A 23 -8.61 5.28 -16.98
CA THR A 23 -8.68 6.40 -16.06
C THR A 23 -7.51 6.34 -15.08
N PRO A 24 -6.66 7.39 -15.00
CA PRO A 24 -5.59 7.42 -14.03
C PRO A 24 -6.14 7.52 -12.59
N PHE A 25 -5.47 6.86 -11.66
CA PHE A 25 -5.84 6.89 -10.26
C PHE A 25 -4.62 6.96 -9.35
N HIS A 26 -4.85 7.42 -8.13
CA HIS A 26 -3.84 7.46 -7.10
C HIS A 26 -4.02 6.26 -6.18
N LEU A 27 -2.96 5.48 -6.00
CA LEU A 27 -2.91 4.40 -5.04
C LEU A 27 -2.24 4.91 -3.78
N THR A 28 -2.93 4.84 -2.64
CA THR A 28 -2.38 5.18 -1.33
C THR A 28 -2.22 3.91 -0.53
N ALA A 29 -0.99 3.55 -0.18
CA ALA A 29 -0.71 2.46 0.76
C ALA A 29 -0.46 3.03 2.14
N ALA A 30 -1.08 2.44 3.15
CA ALA A 30 -0.88 2.77 4.54
C ALA A 30 -0.37 1.53 5.27
N ALA A 31 0.61 1.70 6.16
CA ALA A 31 1.03 0.66 7.07
C ALA A 31 0.62 1.04 8.50
N ILE A 32 0.26 0.03 9.29
CA ILE A 32 0.04 0.10 10.74
C ILE A 32 0.74 -1.14 11.32
N GLY A 33 1.80 -0.92 12.09
CA GLY A 33 2.59 -1.98 12.71
C GLY A 33 4.11 -1.71 12.73
N PRO A 34 4.89 -2.64 13.31
CA PRO A 34 6.35 -2.60 13.33
C PRO A 34 6.99 -2.92 11.99
N THR A 35 6.25 -3.57 11.11
CA THR A 35 6.80 -4.18 9.91
C THR A 35 7.00 -3.11 8.83
N ALA A 36 8.20 -3.05 8.25
CA ALA A 36 8.41 -2.30 7.02
C ALA A 36 7.70 -3.04 5.89
N THR A 37 6.90 -2.32 5.10
CA THR A 37 6.09 -2.93 4.04
C THR A 37 6.38 -2.24 2.73
N SER A 38 6.37 -2.96 1.62
CA SER A 38 6.50 -2.37 0.29
C SER A 38 5.43 -2.94 -0.62
N ILE A 39 4.86 -2.10 -1.49
CA ILE A 39 3.89 -2.55 -2.49
C ILE A 39 4.49 -2.40 -3.89
N SER A 40 4.22 -3.35 -4.77
CA SER A 40 4.68 -3.31 -6.16
C SER A 40 3.69 -4.00 -7.09
N SER A 41 3.68 -3.61 -8.35
CA SER A 41 2.94 -4.33 -9.38
C SER A 41 3.59 -4.08 -10.75
N PRO A 42 4.48 -4.97 -11.20
CA PRO A 42 5.12 -4.85 -12.50
C PRO A 42 4.13 -4.83 -13.67
N GLN A 43 2.98 -5.49 -13.52
CA GLN A 43 1.94 -5.60 -14.55
C GLN A 43 1.29 -4.26 -14.91
N ILE A 44 1.23 -3.33 -13.96
CA ILE A 44 0.65 -2.00 -14.14
C ILE A 44 1.73 -0.90 -14.14
N GLY A 45 3.00 -1.29 -14.24
CA GLY A 45 4.13 -0.37 -14.20
C GLY A 45 4.34 0.31 -12.84
N LEU A 46 3.83 -0.26 -11.75
CA LEU A 46 4.00 0.27 -10.40
C LEU A 46 5.34 -0.22 -9.82
N PRO A 47 6.35 0.66 -9.67
CA PRO A 47 7.61 0.31 -9.00
C PRO A 47 7.37 -0.01 -7.52
N SER A 48 8.36 -0.64 -6.88
CA SER A 48 8.32 -0.86 -5.43
C SER A 48 8.17 0.47 -4.70
N LEU A 49 7.08 0.62 -3.97
CA LEU A 49 6.78 1.76 -3.12
C LEU A 49 6.90 1.32 -1.67
N ASP A 50 7.94 1.80 -1.01
CA ASP A 50 8.17 1.54 0.41
C ASP A 50 7.22 2.36 1.28
N VAL A 51 6.52 1.66 2.16
CA VAL A 51 5.65 2.23 3.19
C VAL A 51 6.36 2.04 4.53
N PRO A 52 6.90 3.12 5.13
CA PRO A 52 7.67 2.99 6.35
C PRO A 52 6.80 2.47 7.49
N ALA A 53 7.40 1.60 8.32
CA ALA A 53 6.77 1.09 9.54
C ALA A 53 6.31 2.24 10.44
N THR A 54 5.19 2.04 11.13
CA THR A 54 4.66 3.05 12.06
C THR A 54 5.35 3.01 13.40
N TRP A 55 5.84 1.85 13.85
CA TRP A 55 6.69 1.76 15.03
C TRP A 55 8.14 2.03 14.64
N VAL A 56 8.44 3.29 14.33
CA VAL A 56 9.81 3.74 14.46
C VAL A 56 10.04 3.95 15.95
N THR A 57 10.84 3.08 16.58
CA THR A 57 11.45 3.33 17.89
C THR A 57 12.45 4.49 17.79
N THR A 58 12.00 5.67 17.36
CA THR A 58 12.73 6.89 17.66
C THR A 58 12.34 7.22 19.09
N ILE A 59 13.18 6.78 20.04
CA ILE A 59 13.15 7.27 21.40
C ILE A 59 13.41 8.78 21.29
N SER A 60 12.35 9.57 21.18
CA SER A 60 12.47 11.01 21.38
C SER A 60 12.91 11.19 22.83
N PRO A 61 13.97 11.95 23.14
CA PRO A 61 14.44 12.16 24.52
C PRO A 61 13.41 12.90 25.39
N ARG A 62 12.27 13.31 24.80
CA ARG A 62 11.05 13.71 25.50
C ARG A 62 9.97 12.69 25.19
N GLY A 63 9.75 11.78 26.14
CA GLY A 63 8.81 10.67 26.01
C GLY A 63 7.38 11.13 25.75
N THR A 64 6.93 10.92 24.52
CA THR A 64 5.56 10.60 24.14
C THR A 64 5.64 9.97 22.75
N SER A 65 5.88 8.66 22.67
CA SER A 65 5.56 7.91 21.46
C SER A 65 4.03 7.81 21.43
N LEU A 66 3.40 8.56 20.53
CA LEU A 66 1.95 8.44 20.31
C LEU A 66 1.70 7.06 19.67
N PRO A 67 0.84 6.22 20.26
CA PRO A 67 0.38 5.03 19.58
C PRO A 67 -0.48 5.46 18.38
N GLY A 68 -0.05 5.18 17.15
CA GLY A 68 -0.93 5.24 15.97
C GLY A 68 -0.57 6.22 14.86
N ASP A 69 0.69 6.64 14.69
CA ASP A 69 1.09 7.41 13.50
C ASP A 69 1.09 6.54 12.23
N LEU A 70 -0.08 6.47 11.59
CA LEU A 70 -0.33 5.75 10.35
C LEU A 70 0.47 6.40 9.21
N ARG A 71 1.50 5.71 8.74
CA ARG A 71 2.36 6.17 7.65
C ARG A 71 1.70 5.81 6.32
N LYS A 72 1.67 6.80 5.41
CA LYS A 72 1.07 6.65 4.08
C LYS A 72 2.12 6.91 3.01
N ALA A 73 2.17 6.05 2.02
CA ALA A 73 2.85 6.30 0.76
C ALA A 73 1.79 6.42 -0.34
N ARG A 74 2.00 7.34 -1.27
CA ARG A 74 1.10 7.57 -2.41
C ARG A 74 1.91 7.47 -3.69
N THR A 75 1.30 6.85 -4.68
CA THR A 75 1.83 6.70 -6.02
C THR A 75 0.73 6.91 -7.05
N ASP A 76 1.13 7.35 -8.23
CA ASP A 76 0.24 7.64 -9.33
C ASP A 76 0.28 6.45 -10.29
N VAL A 77 -0.88 5.87 -10.57
CA VAL A 77 -1.03 4.79 -11.54
C VAL A 77 -1.66 5.38 -12.79
N GLY A 78 -1.00 5.16 -13.93
CA GLY A 78 -1.48 5.58 -15.23
C GLY A 78 -2.80 4.90 -15.63
N PRO A 79 -3.38 5.30 -16.76
CA PRO A 79 -4.54 4.61 -17.31
C PRO A 79 -4.20 3.14 -17.60
N LEU A 80 -5.10 2.24 -17.22
CA LEU A 80 -4.97 0.80 -17.45
C LEU A 80 -6.13 0.31 -18.33
N GLU A 81 -5.86 -0.71 -19.14
CA GLU A 81 -6.89 -1.42 -19.89
C GLU A 81 -7.77 -2.25 -18.96
N ALA A 82 -8.99 -2.56 -19.40
CA ALA A 82 -9.89 -3.42 -18.63
C ALA A 82 -9.28 -4.81 -18.42
N GLY A 83 -9.32 -5.30 -17.18
CA GLY A 83 -8.65 -6.55 -16.82
C GLY A 83 -8.47 -6.74 -15.31
N ILE A 84 -7.88 -7.88 -14.95
CA ILE A 84 -7.55 -8.21 -13.57
C ILE A 84 -6.03 -8.22 -13.42
N TYR A 85 -5.54 -7.34 -12.55
CA TYR A 85 -4.13 -7.19 -12.21
C TYR A 85 -3.88 -7.57 -10.75
N GLN A 86 -2.62 -7.75 -10.38
CA GLN A 86 -2.22 -8.08 -9.02
C GLN A 86 -1.26 -7.04 -8.46
N ILE A 87 -1.54 -6.56 -7.25
CA ILE A 87 -0.63 -5.75 -6.46
C ILE A 87 -0.07 -6.64 -5.36
N THR A 88 1.26 -6.75 -5.29
CA THR A 88 1.95 -7.55 -4.28
C THR A 88 2.43 -6.62 -3.17
N CYS A 89 2.19 -6.98 -1.91
CA CYS A 89 2.91 -6.43 -0.76
C CYS A 89 3.96 -7.42 -0.31
N ASP A 90 5.18 -6.96 -0.11
CA ASP A 90 6.10 -7.57 0.83
C ASP A 90 5.87 -6.93 2.20
N CYS A 91 5.17 -7.65 3.07
CA CYS A 91 4.88 -7.20 4.42
C CYS A 91 5.83 -7.92 5.41
N GLY A 92 7.11 -7.53 5.42
CA GLY A 92 8.13 -8.08 6.33
C GLY A 92 8.57 -9.51 6.03
N GLY A 93 8.67 -9.87 4.76
CA GLY A 93 8.99 -11.22 4.30
C GLY A 93 7.76 -12.09 4.06
N ARG A 94 6.55 -11.57 4.30
CA ARG A 94 5.29 -12.19 3.91
C ARG A 94 4.75 -11.52 2.67
N ASN A 95 4.79 -12.26 1.57
CA ASN A 95 4.18 -11.82 0.33
C ASN A 95 2.68 -12.07 0.36
N GLN A 96 1.89 -11.02 0.16
CA GLN A 96 0.46 -11.17 -0.11
C GLN A 96 0.06 -10.31 -1.30
N THR A 97 -1.11 -10.63 -1.86
CA THR A 97 -1.57 -10.05 -3.11
C THR A 97 -2.97 -9.49 -2.95
N ILE A 98 -3.18 -8.34 -3.59
CA ILE A 98 -4.47 -7.68 -3.74
C ILE A 98 -4.84 -7.74 -5.22
N LYS A 99 -6.09 -8.08 -5.53
CA LYS A 99 -6.57 -8.00 -6.92
C LYS A 99 -6.96 -6.57 -7.25
N LEU A 100 -6.47 -6.06 -8.37
CA LEU A 100 -6.91 -4.81 -8.97
C LEU A 100 -7.78 -5.15 -10.18
N ILE A 101 -9.08 -4.88 -10.07
CA ILE A 101 -10.06 -5.09 -11.14
C ILE A 101 -10.23 -3.76 -11.86
N VAL A 102 -10.03 -3.75 -13.17
CA VAL A 102 -10.16 -2.58 -14.03
C VAL A 102 -11.36 -2.81 -14.97
N GLU A 103 -12.36 -1.95 -14.90
CA GLU A 103 -13.65 -2.06 -15.63
C GLU A 103 -14.01 -0.81 -16.41
#